data_AF-A0A928DDN1-F1
#
_entry.id   AF-A0A928DDN1-F1
#
_cell.length_a   1.000
_cell.length_b   1.000
_cell.length_c   1.000
_cell.angle_alpha   90.00
_cell.angle_beta   90.00
_cell.angle_gamma   90.00
#
_symmetry.space_group_name_H-M   'P 1'
#
loop_
_entity.id
_entity.type
_entity.pdbx_description
1 polymer ?
#
loop_
_entity_poly.entity_id
_entity_poly.type
_entity_poly.pdbx_seq_one_letter_code
_entity_poly.pdbx_strand_id
1 'polypeptide(L)' 'MEFYNVKKRASVKVADKDCTKVEFKKETSKGVQVRYGVKAVDTDGTKLTKFVSKATYDKLKCPVAK' A
#
# COMPACT_ATOMS: atom_id res chain seq x y z
N MET A 1 1.90 6.23 8.11
CA MET A 1 2.73 5.47 7.14
C MET A 1 3.61 6.38 6.28
N GLU A 2 4.86 6.01 5.99
CA GLU A 2 5.74 6.74 5.06
C GLU A 2 5.74 6.11 3.66
N PHE A 3 5.55 6.94 2.64
CA PHE A 3 5.56 6.58 1.22
C PHE A 3 6.54 7.47 0.46
N TYR A 4 7.18 6.94 -0.57
CA TYR A 4 8.00 7.75 -1.46
C TYR A 4 7.16 8.21 -2.65
N ASN A 5 6.92 9.52 -2.76
CA ASN A 5 6.24 10.10 -3.92
C ASN A 5 7.29 10.44 -4.98
N VAL A 6 7.33 9.66 -6.06
CA VAL A 6 8.30 9.81 -7.16
C VAL A 6 8.12 11.14 -7.89
N LYS A 7 6.90 11.69 -7.97
CA LYS A 7 6.66 12.99 -8.61
C LYS A 7 7.27 14.13 -7.80
N LYS A 8 7.14 14.07 -6.47
CA LYS A 8 7.76 15.03 -5.54
C LYS A 8 9.23 14.72 -5.25
N ARG A 9 9.70 13.52 -5.64
CA ARG A 9 11.02 12.96 -5.27
C ARG A 9 11.29 13.06 -3.76
N ALA A 10 10.24 12.84 -2.97
CA ALA A 10 10.28 13.04 -1.53
C ALA A 10 9.45 11.98 -0.80
N SER A 11 9.88 11.66 0.42
CA SER A 11 9.09 10.90 1.36
C SER A 11 7.94 11.75 1.91
N VAL A 12 6.74 11.21 1.84
CA VAL A 12 5.53 11.81 2.42
C VAL A 12 4.97 10.88 3.49
N LYS A 13 4.54 11.49 4.60
CA LYS A 13 3.87 10.78 5.69
C LYS A 13 2.37 10.93 5.51
N VAL A 14 1.68 9.82 5.32
CA VAL A 14 0.22 9.76 5.25
C VAL A 14 -0.30 9.12 6.53
N ALA A 15 -1.37 9.68 7.10
CA ALA A 15 -1.98 9.12 8.30
C ALA A 15 -2.58 7.75 8.02
N ASP A 16 -2.54 6.85 9.00
CA ASP A 16 -2.97 5.46 8.82
C ASP A 16 -4.49 5.34 8.54
N LYS A 17 -5.27 6.35 8.96
CA LYS A 17 -6.71 6.48 8.65
C LYS A 17 -6.99 6.72 7.15
N ASP A 18 -6.04 7.36 6.46
CA ASP A 18 -6.13 7.70 5.03
C ASP A 18 -5.41 6.65 4.17
N CYS A 19 -4.90 5.60 4.80
CA CYS A 19 -4.27 4.45 4.16
C CYS A 19 -5.29 3.31 4.02
N THR A 20 -5.24 2.59 2.90
CA THR A 20 -6.08 1.41 2.67
C THR A 20 -5.22 0.19 2.38
N LYS A 21 -5.54 -0.94 3.01
CA LYS A 21 -4.85 -2.22 2.77
C LYS A 21 -5.37 -2.89 1.51
N VAL A 22 -4.47 -3.44 0.69
CA VAL A 22 -4.80 -4.15 -0.55
C VAL A 22 -4.02 -5.46 -0.65
N GLU A 23 -4.72 -6.54 -1.00
CA GLU A 23 -4.10 -7.77 -1.45
C GLU A 23 -4.10 -7.82 -2.99
N PHE A 24 -2.93 -8.03 -3.57
CA PHE A 24 -2.77 -8.27 -4.99
C PHE A 24 -2.56 -9.76 -5.22
N LYS A 25 -3.63 -10.43 -5.65
CA LYS A 25 -3.58 -11.84 -6.06
C LYS A 25 -3.34 -11.89 -7.56
N LYS A 26 -2.28 -12.58 -7.98
CA LYS A 26 -1.95 -12.78 -9.39
C LYS A 26 -1.74 -14.27 -9.63
N GLU A 27 -2.50 -14.82 -10.56
CA GLU A 27 -2.26 -16.18 -11.06
C GLU A 27 -1.05 -16.18 -11.99
N THR A 28 -0.18 -17.16 -11.81
CA THR A 28 1.00 -17.38 -12.65
C THR A 28 1.02 -18.84 -13.07
N SER A 29 1.79 -19.16 -14.11
CA SER A 29 1.96 -20.54 -14.59
C SER A 29 2.53 -21.51 -13.53
N LYS A 30 3.09 -21.00 -12.43
CA LYS A 30 3.65 -21.77 -11.31
C LYS A 30 2.79 -21.75 -10.04
N GLY A 31 1.62 -21.11 -10.07
CA GLY A 31 0.71 -20.97 -8.93
C GLY A 31 0.27 -19.54 -8.64
N VAL A 32 -0.44 -19.34 -7.51
CA VAL A 32 -0.98 -18.04 -7.10
C VAL A 32 0.07 -17.26 -6.32
N GLN A 33 0.44 -16.08 -6.81
CA GLN A 33 1.28 -15.12 -6.07
C GLN A 33 0.39 -14.10 -5.36
N VAL A 34 0.52 -14.01 -4.03
CA VAL A 34 -0.14 -12.99 -3.21
C VAL A 34 0.89 -11.95 -2.79
N ARG A 35 0.64 -10.67 -3.10
CA ARG A 35 1.43 -9.54 -2.62
C ARG A 35 0.57 -8.65 -1.75
N TYR A 36 1.10 -8.28 -0.59
CA TYR A 36 0.44 -7.40 0.35
C TYR A 36 0.92 -5.96 0.16
N GLY A 37 -0.02 -5.02 0.11
CA GLY A 37 0.31 -3.62 -0.07
C GLY A 37 -0.63 -2.69 0.68
N VAL A 38 -0.19 -1.45 0.81
CA VAL A 38 -0.98 -0.34 1.36
C VAL A 38 -1.04 0.75 0.31
N LYS A 39 -2.24 1.26 0.03
CA LYS A 39 -2.48 2.40 -0.84
C LYS A 39 -2.77 3.64 -0.01
N ALA A 40 -2.40 4.79 -0.55
CA ALA A 40 -2.71 6.09 0.01
C ALA A 40 -2.88 7.09 -1.12
N VAL A 41 -3.50 8.23 -0.83
CA VAL A 41 -3.55 9.39 -1.73
C VAL A 41 -2.84 10.53 -1.03
N ASP A 42 -1.82 11.07 -1.69
CA ASP A 42 -1.09 12.25 -1.21
C ASP A 42 -1.90 13.53 -1.51
N THR A 43 -1.53 14.64 -0.88
CA THR A 43 -2.25 15.92 -0.96
C THR A 43 -2.33 16.51 -2.37
N ASP A 44 -1.42 16.09 -3.25
CA ASP A 44 -1.37 16.43 -4.68
C ASP A 44 -2.26 15.51 -5.54
N GLY A 45 -3.01 14.59 -4.93
CA GLY A 45 -3.81 13.59 -5.62
C GLY A 45 -3.00 12.40 -6.14
N THR A 46 -1.70 12.32 -5.84
CA THR A 46 -0.86 11.20 -6.28
C THR A 46 -1.25 9.93 -5.53
N LYS A 47 -1.63 8.89 -6.29
CA LYS A 47 -1.89 7.56 -5.74
C LYS A 47 -0.57 6.88 -5.41
N LEU A 48 -0.38 6.60 -4.14
CA LEU A 48 0.81 5.95 -3.60
C LEU A 48 0.49 4.50 -3.28
N THR A 49 1.46 3.62 -3.50
CA THR A 49 1.37 2.21 -3.12
C THR A 49 2.70 1.78 -2.51
N LYS A 50 2.63 1.14 -1.33
CA LYS A 50 3.79 0.56 -0.66
C LYS A 50 3.54 -0.92 -0.44
N PHE A 51 4.42 -1.75 -0.96
CA PHE A 51 4.39 -3.18 -0.67
C PHE A 51 4.99 -3.44 0.70
N VAL A 52 4.33 -4.29 1.47
CA VAL A 52 4.72 -4.65 2.83
C VAL A 52 4.69 -6.17 2.99
N SER A 53 5.40 -6.67 3.99
CA SER A 53 5.31 -8.09 4.33
C SER A 53 3.91 -8.43 4.85
N LYS A 54 3.54 -9.71 4.80
CA LYS A 54 2.28 -10.20 5.39
C LYS A 54 2.17 -9.84 6.88
N ALA A 55 3.25 -10.04 7.64
CA ALA A 55 3.27 -9.70 9.07
C ALA A 55 3.01 -8.21 9.34
N THR A 56 3.53 -7.31 8.51
CA THR A 56 3.26 -5.87 8.60
C THR A 56 1.81 -5.56 8.19
N TYR A 57 1.33 -6.20 7.13
CA TYR A 57 -0.05 -6.05 6.65
C TYR A 57 -1.07 -6.43 7.71
N ASP A 58 -0.87 -7.55 8.40
CA ASP A 58 -1.78 -8.05 9.43
C ASP A 58 -1.77 -7.14 10.68
N LYS A 59 -0.61 -6.60 11.06
CA LYS A 59 -0.46 -5.68 12.20
C LYS A 59 -1.04 -4.29 11.97
N LEU A 60 -1.16 -3.85 10.73
CA LEU A 60 -1.71 -2.53 10.41
C LEU A 60 -3.19 -2.48 10.80
N LYS A 61 -3.68 -1.34 11.29
CA LYS A 61 -5.12 -1.14 11.59
C LYS A 61 -5.87 -0.39 10.49
N CYS A 62 -5.22 -0.20 9.33
CA CYS A 62 -5.80 0.49 8.20
C CYS A 62 -7.03 -0.25 7.64
N PRO A 63 -8.06 0.46 7.16
CA PRO A 63 -9.21 -0.15 6.50
C PRO A 63 -8.78 -0.95 5.26
N VAL A 64 -9.47 -2.05 4.96
CA VAL A 64 -9.26 -2.82 3.73
C VAL A 64 -9.89 -2.04 2.57
N ALA A 65 -9.16 -1.91 1.46
CA ALA A 65 -9.71 -1.30 0.26
C ALA A 65 -10.91 -2.13 -0.21
N LYS A 66 -12.04 -1.45 -0.36
CA LYS A 66 -13.31 -2.05 -0.80
C LYS A 66 -13.31 -2.31 -2.30
#